data_AF-A0A7K8Z3F4-F1
#
_entry.id   AF-A0A7K8Z3F4-F1
#
_cell.length_a   1.000
_cell.length_b   1.000
_cell.length_c   1.000
_cell.angle_alpha   90.00
_cell.angle_beta   90.00
_cell.angle_gamma   90.00
#
_symmetry.space_group_name_H-M   'P 1'
#
loop_
_entity.id
_entity.type
_entity.pdbx_description
1 polymer ?
#
loop_
_entity_poly.entity_id
_entity_poly.type
_entity_poly.pdbx_seq_one_letter_code
_entity_poly.pdbx_strand_id
1 'polypeptide(L)'
;WWYFWGPSFLFQTSQSQAPLSELEKAIDVIIDVFHQYSRREGDRDTLTKAELKLLIEKQMVNYLKHVKNQTTIDEINKDLDINKDAQISFCEMMLLITRVTIATHDHLHEVEDQQHQHKHQHQHQHHH
;
A
#
# COMPACT_ATOMS: atom_id res chain seq x y z
N TRP A 1 -21.78 -8.77 4.24
CA TRP A 1 -20.71 -8.17 5.07
C TRP A 1 -20.96 -6.71 5.46
N TRP A 2 -22.23 -6.26 5.53
CA TRP A 2 -22.63 -4.87 5.85
C TRP A 2 -23.51 -4.75 7.11
N TYR A 3 -23.42 -5.70 8.06
CA TYR A 3 -24.33 -5.73 9.23
C TYR A 3 -23.66 -5.84 10.61
N PHE A 4 -22.33 -5.72 10.72
CA PHE A 4 -21.66 -5.70 12.04
C PHE A 4 -21.26 -4.32 12.54
N TRP A 5 -21.39 -3.27 11.72
CA TRP A 5 -21.19 -1.88 12.15
C TRP A 5 -22.42 -1.08 11.77
N GLY A 6 -23.43 -1.09 12.65
CA GLY A 6 -24.64 -0.29 12.50
C GLY A 6 -24.38 1.22 12.59
N PRO A 7 -25.43 2.06 12.42
CA PRO A 7 -25.36 3.53 12.33
C PRO A 7 -24.83 4.27 13.57
N SER A 8 -24.33 3.57 14.58
CA SER A 8 -23.62 4.16 15.72
C SER A 8 -22.20 4.63 15.39
N PHE A 9 -21.64 4.26 14.23
CA PHE A 9 -20.28 4.68 13.85
C PHE A 9 -20.22 6.05 13.15
N LEU A 10 -21.37 6.63 12.78
CA LEU A 10 -21.43 7.90 12.03
C LEU A 10 -22.07 9.07 12.77
N PHE A 11 -22.37 8.96 14.06
CA PHE A 11 -22.77 10.12 14.87
C PHE A 11 -22.16 10.07 16.27
N GLN A 12 -20.94 10.59 16.38
CA GLN A 12 -20.46 11.17 17.63
C GLN A 12 -19.71 12.47 17.34
N THR A 13 -20.47 13.54 17.06
CA THR A 13 -19.97 14.90 17.22
C THR A 13 -20.08 15.30 18.68
N SER A 14 -19.00 15.91 19.20
CA SER A 14 -18.82 16.49 20.55
C SER A 14 -18.24 15.58 21.66
N GLN A 15 -17.08 14.98 21.39
CA GLN A 15 -15.98 15.02 22.37
C GLN A 15 -14.71 15.39 21.61
N SER A 16 -13.81 16.15 22.22
CA SER A 16 -12.49 16.44 21.65
C SER A 16 -11.84 15.10 21.31
N GLN A 17 -11.85 14.71 20.04
CA GLN A 17 -11.14 13.50 19.64
C GLN A 17 -9.67 13.71 19.99
N ALA A 18 -9.08 12.70 20.61
CA ALA A 18 -7.64 12.71 20.81
C ALA A 18 -6.98 12.89 19.44
N PRO A 19 -5.82 13.59 19.35
CA PRO A 19 -5.10 13.67 18.10
C PRO A 19 -4.79 12.24 17.61
N LEU A 20 -4.99 12.00 16.30
CA LEU A 20 -4.76 10.70 15.68
C LEU A 20 -3.34 10.20 16.00
N SER A 21 -3.24 8.91 16.31
CA SER A 21 -1.95 8.22 16.35
C SER A 21 -1.33 8.16 14.96
N GLU A 22 -0.01 7.91 14.89
CA GLU A 22 0.68 7.82 13.60
C GLU A 22 0.14 6.70 12.71
N LEU A 23 -0.33 5.60 13.31
CA LEU A 23 -0.94 4.50 12.55
C LEU A 23 -2.31 4.89 11.98
N GLU A 24 -3.15 5.56 12.77
CA GLU A 24 -4.45 6.06 12.28
C GLU A 24 -4.25 7.07 11.13
N LYS A 25 -3.28 7.99 11.26
CA LYS A 25 -2.91 8.90 10.16
C LYS A 25 -2.45 8.15 8.91
N ALA A 26 -1.65 7.10 9.06
CA ALA A 26 -1.18 6.31 7.92
C ALA A 26 -2.34 5.59 7.22
N ILE A 27 -3.32 5.07 7.98
CA ILE A 27 -4.54 4.46 7.44
C ILE A 27 -5.36 5.50 6.67
N ASP A 28 -5.58 6.69 7.25
CA ASP A 28 -6.27 7.79 6.59
C ASP A 28 -5.58 8.17 5.27
N VAL A 29 -4.25 8.26 5.25
CA VAL A 29 -3.47 8.54 4.04
C VAL A 29 -3.67 7.46 2.97
N ILE A 30 -3.72 6.17 3.34
CA ILE A 30 -3.97 5.09 2.38
C ILE A 30 -5.36 5.25 1.74
N ILE A 31 -6.38 5.54 2.54
CA ILE A 31 -7.76 5.75 2.08
C ILE A 31 -7.84 6.98 1.17
N ASP A 32 -7.26 8.10 1.60
CA ASP A 32 -7.27 9.36 0.86
C ASP A 32 -6.58 9.22 -0.50
N VAL A 33 -5.44 8.52 -0.53
CA VAL A 33 -4.73 8.20 -1.78
C VAL A 33 -5.64 7.36 -2.69
N PHE A 34 -6.26 6.29 -2.20
CA PHE A 34 -7.17 5.49 -3.03
C PHE A 34 -8.27 6.36 -3.67
N HIS A 35 -8.96 7.17 -2.85
CA HIS A 35 -10.04 8.04 -3.33
C HIS A 35 -9.55 9.20 -4.21
N GLN A 36 -8.30 9.63 -4.07
CA GLN A 36 -7.69 10.60 -4.99
C GLN A 36 -7.63 10.05 -6.42
N TYR A 37 -7.40 8.74 -6.58
CA TYR A 37 -7.30 8.11 -7.89
C TYR A 37 -8.62 7.53 -8.39
N SER A 38 -9.46 6.91 -7.55
CA SER A 38 -10.73 6.26 -7.95
C SER A 38 -11.82 7.23 -8.42
N ARG A 39 -11.68 8.53 -8.11
CA ARG A 39 -12.69 9.55 -8.42
C ARG A 39 -12.46 10.23 -9.77
N ARG A 40 -11.58 9.70 -10.62
CA ARG A 40 -11.15 10.38 -11.86
C ARG A 40 -12.01 9.93 -13.05
N GLU A 41 -12.43 8.67 -13.07
CA GLU A 41 -13.30 8.09 -14.09
C GLU A 41 -14.12 6.91 -13.53
N GLY A 42 -15.19 6.50 -14.23
CA GLY A 42 -15.95 5.31 -13.84
C GLY A 42 -16.65 5.39 -12.48
N ASP A 43 -16.61 4.29 -11.73
CA ASP A 43 -17.14 4.19 -10.36
C ASP A 43 -16.17 4.84 -9.36
N ARG A 44 -16.70 5.71 -8.51
CA ARG A 44 -15.93 6.57 -7.60
C ARG A 44 -15.31 5.83 -6.41
N ASP A 45 -15.69 4.58 -6.18
CA ASP A 45 -15.19 3.74 -5.08
C ASP A 45 -14.43 2.49 -5.58
N THR A 46 -14.01 2.50 -6.84
CA THR A 46 -13.12 1.48 -7.43
C THR A 46 -12.11 2.15 -8.35
N LEU A 47 -10.98 1.49 -8.61
CA LEU A 47 -10.02 1.97 -9.61
C LEU A 47 -10.27 1.26 -10.93
N THR A 48 -10.33 2.02 -12.01
CA THR A 48 -10.09 1.45 -13.34
C THR A 48 -8.63 1.02 -13.46
N LYS A 49 -8.32 0.23 -14.50
CA LYS A 49 -6.93 -0.11 -14.83
C LYS A 49 -6.04 1.13 -15.07
N ALA A 50 -6.58 2.19 -15.65
CA ALA A 50 -5.82 3.41 -15.92
C ALA A 50 -5.55 4.19 -14.64
N GLU A 51 -6.51 4.23 -13.71
CA GLU A 51 -6.34 4.82 -12.39
C GLU A 51 -5.35 4.03 -11.53
N LEU A 52 -5.43 2.69 -11.53
CA LEU A 52 -4.47 1.82 -10.86
C LEU A 52 -3.05 2.07 -11.36
N LYS A 53 -2.87 2.13 -12.69
CA LYS A 53 -1.57 2.45 -13.30
C LYS A 53 -1.01 3.77 -12.78
N LEU A 54 -1.83 4.82 -12.78
CA LEU A 54 -1.39 6.13 -12.33
C LEU A 54 -1.05 6.12 -10.83
N LEU A 55 -1.83 5.43 -10.00
CA LEU A 55 -1.56 5.28 -8.58
C LEU A 55 -0.19 4.63 -8.36
N ILE A 56 0.10 3.51 -9.03
CA ILE A 56 1.39 2.81 -8.93
C ILE A 56 2.53 3.73 -9.37
N GLU A 57 2.37 4.41 -10.51
CA GLU A 57 3.40 5.31 -11.05
C GLU A 57 3.68 6.53 -10.18
N LYS A 58 2.72 7.00 -9.38
CA LYS A 58 2.86 8.24 -8.60
C LYS A 58 3.12 8.01 -7.12
N GLN A 59 2.54 6.97 -6.53
CA GLN A 59 2.61 6.72 -5.08
C GLN A 59 3.59 5.61 -4.72
N MET A 60 3.91 4.71 -5.67
CA MET A 60 4.82 3.57 -5.44
C MET A 60 6.12 3.65 -6.25
N VAL A 61 6.59 4.88 -6.50
CA VAL A 61 7.73 5.15 -7.42
C VAL A 61 8.99 4.33 -7.07
N ASN A 62 9.32 4.22 -5.78
CA ASN A 62 10.54 3.55 -5.34
C ASN A 62 10.36 2.03 -5.25
N TYR A 63 9.18 1.57 -4.84
CA TYR A 63 8.88 0.15 -4.64
C TYR A 63 8.60 -0.58 -5.96
N LEU A 64 7.93 0.10 -6.90
CA LEU A 64 7.48 -0.49 -8.17
C LEU A 64 8.10 0.20 -9.38
N LYS A 65 9.33 0.72 -9.26
CA LYS A 65 10.03 1.47 -10.32
C LYS A 65 10.14 0.75 -11.67
N HIS A 66 10.12 -0.58 -11.67
CA HIS A 66 10.20 -1.42 -12.86
C HIS A 66 8.82 -1.76 -13.47
N VAL A 67 7.73 -1.51 -12.73
CA VAL A 67 6.35 -1.71 -13.15
C VAL A 67 5.87 -0.48 -13.91
N LYS A 68 6.29 -0.35 -15.16
CA LYS A 68 5.88 0.78 -16.03
C LYS A 68 5.33 0.35 -17.38
N ASN A 69 5.61 -0.89 -17.79
CA ASN A 69 5.10 -1.40 -19.05
C ASN A 69 3.63 -1.84 -18.87
N GLN A 70 2.88 -1.80 -19.97
CA GLN A 70 1.45 -2.12 -19.94
C GLN A 70 1.19 -3.57 -19.55
N THR A 71 2.06 -4.51 -19.94
CA THR A 71 1.91 -5.94 -19.67
C THR A 71 1.95 -6.24 -18.17
N THR A 72 2.91 -5.72 -17.43
CA THR A 72 3.02 -5.93 -15.98
C THR A 72 1.84 -5.26 -15.24
N ILE A 73 1.37 -4.11 -15.71
CA ILE A 73 0.14 -3.49 -15.18
C ILE A 73 -1.08 -4.38 -15.43
N ASP A 74 -1.21 -4.96 -16.62
CA ASP A 74 -2.30 -5.86 -16.96
C ASP A 74 -2.28 -7.14 -16.08
N GLU A 75 -1.08 -7.67 -15.81
CA GLU A 75 -0.89 -8.81 -14.89
C GLU A 75 -1.26 -8.45 -13.45
N ILE A 76 -0.81 -7.31 -12.94
CA ILE A 76 -1.18 -6.82 -11.60
C ILE A 76 -2.69 -6.61 -11.51
N ASN A 77 -3.29 -5.93 -12.48
CA ASN A 77 -4.74 -5.70 -12.49
C ASN A 77 -5.51 -7.02 -12.45
N LYS A 78 -5.09 -8.00 -13.25
CA LYS A 78 -5.72 -9.33 -13.30
C LYS A 78 -5.56 -10.10 -11.98
N ASP A 79 -4.43 -9.96 -11.30
CA ASP A 79 -4.17 -10.64 -10.04
C ASP A 79 -4.91 -10.00 -8.85
N LEU A 80 -5.13 -8.68 -8.91
CA LEU A 80 -5.90 -7.94 -7.90
C LEU A 80 -7.41 -8.07 -8.09
N ASP A 81 -7.90 -8.12 -9.34
CA ASP A 81 -9.32 -8.25 -9.69
C ASP A 81 -9.86 -9.68 -9.39
N ILE A 82 -10.14 -9.93 -8.11
CA ILE A 82 -10.56 -11.25 -7.61
C ILE A 82 -11.99 -11.56 -8.06
N ASN A 83 -12.86 -10.55 -8.00
CA ASN A 83 -14.27 -10.72 -8.33
C ASN A 83 -14.53 -10.71 -9.87
N LYS A 84 -13.53 -10.33 -10.67
CA LYS A 84 -13.54 -10.31 -12.14
C LYS A 84 -14.54 -9.33 -12.73
N ASP A 85 -14.74 -8.18 -12.07
CA ASP A 85 -15.60 -7.10 -12.57
C ASP A 85 -14.85 -6.05 -13.40
N ALA A 86 -13.54 -6.24 -13.60
CA ALA A 86 -12.63 -5.35 -14.31
C ALA A 86 -12.40 -3.98 -13.64
N GLN A 87 -12.79 -3.84 -12.38
CA GLN A 87 -12.47 -2.71 -11.50
C GLN A 87 -11.73 -3.23 -10.26
N ILE A 88 -11.04 -2.34 -9.55
CA ILE A 88 -10.29 -2.70 -8.36
C ILE A 88 -10.90 -1.99 -7.16
N SER A 89 -11.57 -2.76 -6.29
CA SER A 89 -12.09 -2.25 -5.03
C SER A 89 -10.97 -1.87 -4.05
N PHE A 90 -11.31 -1.11 -3.00
CA PHE A 90 -10.34 -0.80 -1.92
C PHE A 90 -9.73 -2.07 -1.31
N CYS A 91 -10.56 -3.10 -1.07
CA CYS A 91 -10.09 -4.38 -0.53
C CYS A 91 -9.07 -5.06 -1.44
N GLU A 92 -9.27 -5.01 -2.76
CA GLU A 92 -8.35 -5.59 -3.74
C GLU A 92 -7.06 -4.78 -3.83
N MET A 93 -7.13 -3.44 -3.79
CA MET A 93 -5.94 -2.58 -3.71
C MET A 93 -5.12 -2.87 -2.43
N MET A 94 -5.77 -3.14 -1.30
CA MET A 94 -5.09 -3.47 -0.05
C MET A 94 -4.23 -4.75 -0.14
N LEU A 95 -4.50 -5.65 -1.07
CA LEU A 95 -3.62 -6.80 -1.33
C LEU A 95 -2.27 -6.36 -1.87
N LEU A 96 -2.25 -5.39 -2.79
CA LEU A 96 -1.00 -4.81 -3.28
C LEU A 96 -0.22 -4.13 -2.15
N ILE A 97 -0.91 -3.29 -1.36
CA ILE A 97 -0.31 -2.58 -0.22
C ILE A 97 0.29 -3.56 0.79
N THR A 98 -0.45 -4.60 1.14
CA THR A 98 0.00 -5.63 2.08
C THR A 98 1.24 -6.35 1.56
N ARG A 99 1.23 -6.77 0.29
CA ARG A 99 2.37 -7.47 -0.33
C ARG A 99 3.62 -6.59 -0.40
N VAL A 100 3.48 -5.32 -0.79
CA VAL A 100 4.59 -4.36 -0.81
C VAL A 100 5.12 -4.12 0.61
N THR A 101 4.23 -4.02 1.60
CA THR A 101 4.61 -3.81 3.01
C THR A 101 5.40 -5.00 3.55
N ILE A 102 4.93 -6.23 3.31
CA ILE A 102 5.64 -7.46 3.71
C ILE A 102 7.01 -7.53 3.03
N ALA A 103 7.06 -7.36 1.70
CA ALA A 103 8.32 -7.40 0.96
C ALA A 103 9.32 -6.33 1.44
N THR A 104 8.82 -5.14 1.80
CA THR A 104 9.65 -4.05 2.33
C THR A 104 10.17 -4.37 3.73
N HIS A 105 9.31 -4.92 4.60
CA HIS A 105 9.71 -5.38 5.93
C HIS A 105 10.82 -6.43 5.84
N ASP A 106 10.67 -7.44 4.98
CA ASP A 106 11.66 -8.52 4.84
C ASP A 106 12.99 -7.98 4.30
N HIS A 107 12.96 -7.06 3.33
CA HIS A 107 14.17 -6.42 2.81
C HIS A 107 14.94 -5.62 3.87
N LEU A 108 14.24 -4.98 4.82
CA LEU A 108 14.90 -4.24 5.90
C LEU A 108 15.71 -5.17 6.82
N HIS A 109 15.18 -6.35 7.16
CA HIS A 109 15.92 -7.35 7.95
C HIS A 109 17.18 -7.83 7.23
N GLU A 110 17.09 -8.10 5.91
CA GLU A 110 18.26 -8.52 5.12
C GLU A 110 19.37 -7.46 5.12
N VAL A 111 19.02 -6.17 5.02
CA VAL A 111 19.99 -5.07 5.03
C VAL A 111 20.64 -4.92 6.40
N GLU A 112 19.88 -5.07 7.48
CA GLU A 112 20.42 -5.02 8.84
C GLU A 112 21.42 -6.17 9.08
N ASP A 113 21.09 -7.40 8.70
CA ASP A 113 21.96 -8.56 8.86
C ASP A 113 23.29 -8.43 8.09
N GLN A 114 23.24 -7.92 6.86
CA GLN A 114 24.43 -7.68 6.04
C GLN A 114 25.35 -6.62 6.66
N GLN A 115 24.79 -5.54 7.23
CA GLN A 115 25.60 -4.51 7.89
C GLN A 115 26.34 -5.04 9.13
N HIS A 116 25.73 -5.95 9.89
CA HIS A 116 26.39 -6.57 11.05
C HIS A 116 27.54 -7.49 10.61
N GLN A 117 27.37 -8.28 9.55
CA GLN A 117 28.44 -9.13 9.02
C GLN A 117 29.63 -8.33 8.50
N HIS A 118 29.39 -7.25 7.73
CA HIS A 118 30.45 -6.40 7.20
C HIS A 118 31.26 -5.70 8.31
N LYS A 119 30.64 -5.31 9.43
CA LYS A 119 31.36 -4.72 10.58
C LYS A 119 32.28 -5.73 11.27
N HIS A 120 31.87 -6.99 11.43
CA HIS A 120 32.70 -8.01 12.07
C HIS A 120 33.93 -8.38 11.23
N GLN A 121 33.82 -8.37 9.90
CA GLN A 121 34.93 -8.73 9.01
C GLN A 121 36.04 -7.67 8.97
N HIS A 122 35.70 -6.37 9.06
CA HIS A 122 36.70 -5.30 9.15
C HIS A 122 37.44 -5.29 10.48
N GLN A 123 36.81 -5.70 11.59
CA GLN A 123 37.47 -5.69 12.90
C GLN A 123 38.54 -6.80 13.04
N HIS A 124 38.43 -7.88 12.28
CA HIS A 124 39.45 -8.93 12.22
C HIS A 124 40.67 -8.58 11.35
N GLN A 125 40.52 -7.74 10.32
CA GLN A 125 41.66 -7.32 9.49
C GLN A 125 42.57 -6.27 10.15
N HIS A 126 42.10 -5.56 11.18
CA HIS A 126 42.91 -4.59 11.92
C HIS A 126 43.70 -5.19 13.10
N HIS A 127 43.56 -6.49 13.38
CA HIS A 127 44.24 -7.19 14.48
C HIS A 127 45.31 -8.20 14.00
N HIS A 128 45.88 -8.02 12.81
CA HIS A 128 47.08 -8.74 12.35
C HIS A 128 48.15 -7.77 11.88
#